data_AF-A0A442SPS3-F1
#
_entry.id   AF-A0A442SPS3-F1
#
_cell.length_a   1.000
_cell.length_b   1.000
_cell.length_c   1.000
_cell.angle_alpha   90.00
_cell.angle_beta   90.00
_cell.angle_gamma   90.00
#
_symmetry.space_group_name_H-M   'P 1'
#
loop_
_entity.id
_entity.type
_entity.pdbx_description
1 polymer ?
#
loop_
_entity_poly.entity_id
_entity_poly.type
_entity_poly.pdbx_seq_one_letter_code
_entity_poly.pdbx_strand_id
1 'polypeptide(L)' 'MSRINDQNRDRRAPGSGFSVLGASKETEIPEARIRRAIKAGEVKTVRLGGTDRIPKREVERLKELYS' A
#
# COMPACT_ATOMS: atom_id res chain seq x y z
N MET A 1 10.68 -28.82 12.81
CA MET A 1 10.17 -27.61 13.50
C MET A 1 10.53 -26.39 12.66
N SER A 2 9.63 -25.96 11.76
CA SER A 2 9.89 -24.86 10.83
C SER A 2 9.68 -23.52 11.53
N ARG A 3 10.76 -22.79 11.81
CA ARG A 3 10.71 -21.36 12.13
C ARG A 3 10.80 -20.59 10.82
N ILE A 4 9.64 -20.20 10.27
CA ILE A 4 9.60 -19.28 9.13
C ILE A 4 9.97 -17.91 9.69
N ASN A 5 11.20 -17.49 9.40
CA ASN A 5 11.78 -16.24 9.87
C ASN A 5 11.01 -15.07 9.25
N ASP A 6 10.35 -14.31 10.12
CA ASP A 6 9.68 -13.03 9.91
C ASP A 6 10.70 -11.93 9.52
N GLN A 7 11.34 -12.09 8.35
CA GLN A 7 12.36 -11.17 7.82
C GLN A 7 11.88 -10.37 6.61
N ASN A 8 10.58 -10.36 6.30
CA ASN A 8 10.02 -9.62 5.16
C ASN A 8 9.35 -8.30 5.57
N ARG A 9 9.69 -7.79 6.75
CA ARG A 9 9.27 -6.49 7.26
C ARG A 9 10.52 -5.60 7.19
N ASP A 10 10.60 -4.74 6.16
CA ASP A 10 11.62 -3.69 5.97
C ASP A 10 12.72 -3.88 4.92
N ARG A 11 12.43 -4.57 3.80
CA ARG A 11 13.13 -4.29 2.52
C ARG A 11 12.29 -3.39 1.63
N ARG A 12 11.87 -2.21 2.13
CA ARG A 12 11.25 -1.19 1.27
C ARG A 12 12.36 -0.58 0.42
N ALA A 13 12.52 -1.07 -0.80
CA ALA A 13 13.35 -0.40 -1.78
C ALA A 13 12.85 1.05 -1.92
N PRO A 14 13.73 2.07 -1.95
CA PRO A 14 13.37 3.49 -1.89
C PRO A 14 12.54 4.03 -3.07
N GLY A 15 12.06 3.17 -3.98
CA GLY A 15 11.08 3.50 -5.03
C GLY A 15 9.88 2.54 -5.11
N SER A 16 9.75 1.59 -4.17
CA SER A 16 8.64 0.63 -4.16
C SER A 16 7.45 1.25 -3.45
N GLY A 17 6.41 1.62 -4.20
CA GLY A 17 5.16 2.13 -3.62
C GLY A 17 4.59 1.22 -2.52
N PHE A 18 3.62 1.74 -1.77
CA PHE A 18 2.97 1.04 -0.67
C PHE A 18 2.18 -0.17 -1.19
N SER A 19 2.21 -1.29 -0.47
CA SER A 19 1.15 -2.30 -0.62
C SER A 19 -0.17 -1.75 -0.08
N VAL A 20 -1.29 -2.40 -0.40
CA VAL A 20 -2.60 -2.08 0.21
C VAL A 20 -2.53 -2.07 1.74
N LEU A 21 -1.92 -3.10 2.33
CA LEU A 21 -1.68 -3.19 3.78
C LEU A 21 -0.79 -2.03 4.29
N GLY A 22 0.26 -1.68 3.54
CA GLY A 22 1.14 -0.56 3.90
C GLY A 22 0.41 0.78 3.88
N ALA A 23 -0.41 1.03 2.87
CA ALA A 23 -1.23 2.24 2.77
C ALA A 23 -2.31 2.28 3.87
N SER A 24 -2.91 1.15 4.21
CA SER A 24 -3.88 1.05 5.31
C SER A 24 -3.30 1.46 6.66
N LYS A 25 -2.06 1.02 6.95
CA LYS A 25 -1.36 1.41 8.19
C LYS A 25 -0.98 2.89 8.21
N GLU A 26 -0.64 3.47 7.06
CA GLU A 26 -0.19 4.87 6.96
C GLU A 26 -1.35 5.88 7.02
N THR A 27 -2.50 5.49 6.47
CA THR A 27 -3.70 6.35 6.37
C THR A 27 -4.75 6.04 7.43
N GLU A 28 -4.59 4.96 8.18
CA GLU A 28 -5.60 4.39 9.09
C GLU A 28 -6.92 4.00 8.39
N ILE A 29 -6.94 3.98 7.05
CA ILE A 29 -8.08 3.57 6.25
C ILE A 29 -8.12 2.04 6.16
N PRO A 30 -9.29 1.39 6.34
CA PRO A 30 -9.41 -0.06 6.18
C PRO A 30 -8.98 -0.55 4.79
N GLU A 31 -8.22 -1.65 4.73
CA GLU A 31 -7.76 -2.24 3.46
C GLU A 31 -8.90 -2.48 2.46
N ALA A 32 -10.07 -2.92 2.93
CA ALA A 32 -11.23 -3.16 2.08
C ALA A 32 -11.68 -1.89 1.35
N ARG A 33 -11.59 -0.73 2.01
CA ARG A 33 -11.92 0.57 1.42
C ARG A 33 -10.88 0.99 0.39
N ILE A 34 -9.60 0.80 0.68
CA ILE A 34 -8.51 1.06 -0.28
C ILE A 34 -8.64 0.16 -1.51
N ARG A 35 -8.95 -1.13 -1.35
CA ARG A 35 -9.20 -2.05 -2.49
C ARG A 35 -10.39 -1.61 -3.34
N ARG A 36 -11.47 -1.14 -2.71
CA ARG A 36 -12.63 -0.60 -3.43
C ARG A 36 -12.25 0.66 -4.21
N ALA A 37 -11.51 1.57 -3.60
CA ALA A 37 -11.05 2.80 -4.25
C ALA A 37 -10.12 2.50 -5.44
N ILE A 38 -9.22 1.53 -5.33
CA ILE A 38 -8.40 1.06 -6.45
C ILE A 38 -9.28 0.48 -7.57
N LYS A 39 -10.23 -0.40 -7.21
CA LYS A 39 -11.14 -1.04 -8.18
C LYS A 39 -12.05 -0.02 -8.88
N ALA A 40 -12.44 1.04 -8.19
CA ALA A 40 -13.22 2.15 -8.71
C ALA A 40 -12.38 3.14 -9.56
N GLY A 41 -11.04 2.98 -9.61
CA GLY A 41 -10.14 3.89 -10.30
C GLY A 41 -9.89 5.21 -9.55
N GLU A 42 -10.34 5.31 -8.31
CA GLU A 42 -10.16 6.49 -7.45
C GLU A 42 -8.73 6.61 -6.93
N VAL A 43 -8.02 5.49 -6.81
CA VAL A 43 -6.61 5.42 -6.35
C VAL A 43 -5.76 4.85 -7.45
N LYS A 44 -4.79 5.64 -7.93
CA LYS A 44 -3.84 5.16 -8.95
C LYS A 44 -2.83 4.20 -8.35
N THR A 45 -2.56 3.12 -9.08
CA THR A 45 -1.51 2.13 -8.75
C THR A 45 -0.48 2.05 -9.87
N VAL A 46 0.71 1.58 -9.52
CA VAL A 46 1.81 1.30 -10.45
C VAL A 46 2.22 -0.15 -10.32
N ARG A 47 2.49 -0.81 -11.44
CA ARG A 47 2.97 -2.19 -11.45
C ARG A 47 4.49 -2.21 -11.33
N LEU A 48 4.99 -2.79 -10.25
CA LEU A 48 6.43 -2.94 -9.98
C LEU A 48 6.75 -4.43 -9.76
N GLY A 49 7.57 -5.00 -10.63
CA GLY A 49 7.99 -6.40 -10.52
C GLY A 49 6.83 -7.39 -10.46
N GLY A 50 5.76 -7.16 -11.25
CA GLY A 50 4.57 -8.01 -11.28
C GLY A 50 3.57 -7.80 -10.13
N THR A 51 3.82 -6.84 -9.23
CA THR A 51 2.90 -6.50 -8.13
C THR A 51 2.39 -5.07 -8.27
N ASP A 52 1.10 -4.86 -8.05
CA ASP A 52 0.51 -3.51 -8.05
C ASP A 52 0.77 -2.82 -6.70
N ARG A 53 1.28 -1.58 -6.76
CA ARG A 53 1.69 -0.76 -5.61
C ARG A 53 1.06 0.62 -5.68
N ILE A 54 0.76 1.20 -4.52
CA ILE A 54 0.18 2.53 -4.37
C ILE A 54 1.32 3.55 -4.21
N PRO A 55 1.47 4.55 -5.09
CA PRO A 55 2.51 5.56 -4.96
C PRO A 55 2.38 6.36 -3.66
N LYS A 56 3.51 6.82 -3.10
CA LYS A 56 3.55 7.63 -1.86
C LYS A 56 2.63 8.86 -1.92
N ARG A 57 2.67 9.59 -3.05
CA ARG A 57 1.81 10.75 -3.31
C ARG A 57 0.32 10.42 -3.15
N GLU A 58 -0.08 9.21 -3.51
CA GLU A 58 -1.48 8.81 -3.45
C GLU A 58 -1.89 8.37 -2.04
N VAL A 59 -0.95 7.81 -1.27
CA VAL A 59 -1.12 7.58 0.16
C VAL A 59 -1.23 8.90 0.91
N GLU A 60 -0.41 9.90 0.57
CA GLU A 60 -0.49 11.25 1.15
C GLU A 60 -1.83 11.92 0.81
N ARG A 61 -2.30 11.85 -0.44
CA ARG A 61 -3.62 12.35 -0.82
C ARG A 61 -4.76 11.65 -0.07
N LEU A 62 -4.67 10.34 0.13
CA LEU A 62 -5.64 9.60 0.94
C LEU A 62 -5.61 10.05 2.39
N LYS A 63 -4.44 10.35 2.94
CA LYS A 63 -4.31 10.86 4.31
C LYS A 63 -4.96 12.24 4.46
N GLU A 64 -4.73 13.14 3.50
CA GLU A 64 -5.33 14.48 3.49
C GLU A 64 -6.85 14.46 3.35
N LEU A 65 -7.42 13.55 2.57
CA LEU A 65 -8.88 13.44 2.36
C LEU A 65 -9.64 12.92 3.57
N TYR A 66 -8.97 12.21 4.48
CA TYR A 66 -9.57 11.51 5.62
C TYR A 66 -9.10 12.03 6.99
N SER A 67 -8.23 13.04 7.01
CA SER A 67 -7.78 13.74 8.21
C SER A 67 -8.80 14.74 8.74
#